data_AF-A0A953X3Y6-F1
#
_entry.id   AF-A0A953X3Y6-F1
#
_cell.length_a   1.000
_cell.length_b   1.000
_cell.length_c   1.000
_cell.angle_alpha   90.00
_cell.angle_beta   90.00
_cell.angle_gamma   90.00
#
_symmetry.space_group_name_H-M   'P 1'
#
loop_
_entity.id
_entity.type
_entity.pdbx_description
1 polymer ?
#
loop_
_entity_poly.entity_id
_entity_poly.type
_entity_poly.pdbx_seq_one_letter_code
_entity_poly.pdbx_strand_id
1 'polypeptide(L)'
;AIRNFLRQVERTLRLGEFGEHDLVWRLAHAGELPLDAWALIRDIGASLSDVFERYFGANEAIKFALCPNLPYYADDPENFWWLGYAMAQGGYLRGGGYYIKGGSQVLSDRLAGIIREEGGQTLTGAEATGILIGPDGSAAGVRYRTGDGAEDIAQAPVIFANAAPHVVTGMLPADRREDFLAPFKDRKPSISLISATLGLNRKPSELGLTSYSTMLIPDWMKRFADYRDSAALFAEMPGERMPAACVVDYDRIDSGLAMDGVYPVNIVCPDRFTNWAGLDDPAYHARKGAWLDALIARLESEWPGFASAVVEKTMATARTLHDYLNTPEGAVYGFALEPPKGAPKGPPLNVQTSVDGLWLASAFAGFGGFTGAMGAGAAAARAALKHRKSAVGSSIDH
;
A
#
# COMPACT_ATOMS: atom_id res chain seq x y z
N ALA A 1 20.91 -21.38 -8.48
CA ALA A 1 20.32 -20.01 -8.49
C ALA A 1 19.29 -19.82 -7.38
N ILE A 2 18.11 -20.46 -7.45
CA ILE A 2 16.96 -20.20 -6.54
C ILE A 2 17.31 -20.28 -5.05
N ARG A 3 17.99 -21.34 -4.58
CA ARG A 3 18.39 -21.45 -3.16
C ARG A 3 19.32 -20.32 -2.68
N ASN A 4 20.12 -19.73 -3.57
CA ASN A 4 21.00 -18.60 -3.21
C ASN A 4 20.22 -17.29 -3.20
N PHE A 5 19.23 -17.17 -4.08
CA PHE A 5 18.31 -16.05 -4.10
C PHE A 5 17.44 -16.02 -2.84
N LEU A 6 16.83 -17.15 -2.45
CA LEU A 6 16.02 -17.23 -1.22
C LEU A 6 16.84 -16.96 0.04
N ARG A 7 18.09 -17.46 0.09
CA ARG A 7 19.03 -17.10 1.16
C ARG A 7 19.33 -15.60 1.21
N GLN A 8 19.45 -14.93 0.06
CA GLN A 8 19.63 -13.48 0.01
C GLN A 8 18.41 -12.75 0.58
N VAL A 9 17.20 -13.14 0.18
CA VAL A 9 15.94 -12.59 0.73
C VAL A 9 15.90 -12.76 2.25
N GLU A 10 16.17 -13.97 2.74
CA GLU A 10 16.14 -14.27 4.18
C GLU A 10 17.11 -13.38 4.96
N ARG A 11 18.35 -13.23 4.49
CA ARG A 11 19.36 -12.37 5.12
C ARG A 11 18.96 -10.91 5.13
N THR A 12 18.39 -10.42 4.02
CA THR A 12 17.88 -9.05 3.92
C THR A 12 16.76 -8.79 4.94
N LEU A 13 15.80 -9.71 5.06
CA LEU A 13 14.69 -9.60 6.02
C LEU A 13 15.15 -9.67 7.47
N ARG A 14 16.03 -10.63 7.78
CA ARG A 14 16.52 -10.88 9.14
C ARG A 14 17.16 -9.65 9.77
N LEU A 15 17.89 -8.87 8.99
CA LEU A 15 18.51 -7.64 9.48
C LEU A 15 17.48 -6.55 9.81
N GLY A 16 16.41 -6.44 9.02
CA GLY A 16 15.30 -5.51 9.26
C GLY A 16 14.54 -5.83 10.55
N GLU A 17 14.41 -7.13 10.88
CA GLU A 17 13.67 -7.63 12.03
C GLU A 17 14.54 -7.85 13.28
N PHE A 18 15.87 -7.70 13.17
CA PHE A 18 16.81 -8.05 14.23
C PHE A 18 16.52 -7.33 15.56
N GLY A 19 15.98 -6.12 15.50
CA GLY A 19 15.60 -5.34 16.69
C GLY A 19 14.29 -5.78 17.35
N GLU A 20 13.44 -6.53 16.64
CA GLU A 20 12.11 -6.96 17.09
C GLU A 20 12.13 -8.33 17.79
N HIS A 21 13.22 -9.09 17.63
CA HIS A 21 13.40 -10.39 18.26
C HIS A 21 13.93 -10.31 19.71
N ASP A 22 13.67 -11.36 20.48
CA ASP A 22 14.16 -11.48 21.86
C ASP A 22 15.70 -11.61 21.95
N LEU A 23 16.23 -11.44 23.17
CA LEU A 23 17.67 -11.44 23.43
C LEU A 23 18.34 -12.78 23.08
N VAL A 24 17.67 -13.91 23.31
CA VAL A 24 18.22 -15.26 23.07
C VAL A 24 18.39 -15.47 21.57
N TRP A 25 17.37 -15.12 20.81
CA TRP A 25 17.41 -15.18 19.36
C TRP A 25 18.49 -14.25 18.80
N ARG A 26 18.60 -13.02 19.30
CA ARG A 26 19.62 -12.05 18.85
C ARG A 26 21.04 -12.54 19.13
N LEU A 27 21.29 -13.15 20.28
CA LEU A 27 22.58 -13.75 20.61
C LEU A 27 22.91 -14.95 19.71
N ALA A 28 21.93 -15.81 19.43
CA ALA A 28 22.11 -16.97 18.56
C ALA A 28 22.48 -16.60 17.11
N HIS A 29 22.02 -15.45 16.63
CA HIS A 29 22.23 -15.00 15.24
C HIS A 29 23.26 -13.87 15.10
N ALA A 30 23.87 -13.40 16.21
CA ALA A 30 24.83 -12.30 16.19
C ALA A 30 26.05 -12.59 15.31
N GLY A 31 26.48 -13.86 15.21
CA GLY A 31 27.59 -14.28 14.34
C GLY A 31 27.31 -14.16 12.85
N GLU A 32 26.04 -14.07 12.44
CA GLU A 32 25.63 -13.94 11.04
C GLU A 32 25.43 -12.48 10.61
N LEU A 33 25.38 -11.54 11.57
CA LEU A 33 25.17 -10.11 11.32
C LEU A 33 26.10 -9.50 10.26
N PRO A 34 27.41 -9.82 10.18
CA PRO A 34 28.26 -9.29 9.12
C PRO A 34 27.82 -9.73 7.72
N LEU A 35 27.35 -10.96 7.58
CA LEU A 35 26.87 -11.50 6.31
C LEU A 35 25.50 -10.92 5.94
N ASP A 36 24.63 -10.71 6.93
CA ASP A 36 23.31 -10.09 6.75
C ASP A 36 23.45 -8.61 6.38
N ALA A 37 24.33 -7.88 7.06
CA ALA A 37 24.68 -6.50 6.75
C ALA A 37 25.30 -6.38 5.34
N TRP A 38 26.21 -7.27 4.98
CA TRP A 38 26.77 -7.29 3.62
C TRP A 38 25.69 -7.54 2.56
N ALA A 39 24.79 -8.49 2.81
CA ALA A 39 23.68 -8.80 1.92
C ALA A 39 22.78 -7.57 1.69
N LEU A 40 22.46 -6.81 2.76
CA LEU A 40 21.73 -5.56 2.64
C LEU A 40 22.52 -4.50 1.86
N ILE A 41 23.76 -4.20 2.28
CA ILE A 41 24.59 -3.13 1.71
C ILE A 41 24.84 -3.35 0.22
N ARG A 42 25.07 -4.60 -0.20
CA ARG A 42 25.32 -4.95 -1.60
C ARG A 42 24.16 -4.54 -2.52
N ASP A 43 22.93 -4.72 -2.07
CA ASP A 43 21.73 -4.57 -2.91
C ASP A 43 20.84 -3.38 -2.50
N ILE A 44 21.31 -2.52 -1.58
CA ILE A 44 20.53 -1.38 -1.07
C ILE A 44 20.17 -0.36 -2.15
N GLY A 45 20.96 -0.28 -3.23
CA GLY A 45 20.69 0.60 -4.38
C GLY A 45 20.12 -0.14 -5.59
N ALA A 46 19.86 -1.44 -5.50
CA ALA A 46 19.48 -2.26 -6.66
C ALA A 46 17.97 -2.23 -6.93
N SER A 47 17.60 -2.28 -8.21
CA SER A 47 16.25 -2.61 -8.62
C SER A 47 15.98 -4.12 -8.49
N LEU A 48 14.71 -4.51 -8.54
CA LEU A 48 14.32 -5.91 -8.61
C LEU A 48 14.89 -6.57 -9.88
N SER A 49 14.84 -5.87 -11.02
CA SER A 49 15.43 -6.34 -12.28
C SER A 49 16.93 -6.61 -12.16
N ASP A 50 17.70 -5.74 -11.51
CA ASP A 50 19.15 -5.95 -11.34
C ASP A 50 19.46 -7.24 -10.57
N VAL A 51 18.70 -7.49 -9.50
CA VAL A 51 18.88 -8.70 -8.68
C VAL A 51 18.41 -9.93 -9.45
N PHE A 52 17.26 -9.87 -10.12
CA PHE A 52 16.74 -10.99 -10.92
C PHE A 52 17.67 -11.36 -12.07
N GLU A 53 18.21 -10.38 -12.78
CA GLU A 53 19.15 -10.61 -13.87
C GLU A 53 20.43 -11.28 -13.37
N ARG A 54 20.96 -10.83 -12.22
CA ARG A 54 22.16 -11.42 -11.61
C ARG A 54 21.99 -12.88 -11.22
N TYR A 55 20.81 -13.27 -10.72
CA TYR A 55 20.56 -14.65 -10.25
C TYR A 55 20.03 -15.58 -11.34
N PHE A 56 19.26 -15.07 -12.30
CA PHE A 56 18.47 -15.89 -13.22
C PHE A 56 18.75 -15.60 -14.70
N GLY A 57 19.46 -14.51 -15.03
CA GLY A 57 19.74 -14.10 -16.41
C GLY A 57 18.46 -14.05 -17.24
N ALA A 58 18.51 -14.57 -18.47
CA ALA A 58 17.37 -14.63 -19.39
C ALA A 58 16.25 -15.63 -19.01
N ASN A 59 16.28 -16.27 -17.84
CA ASN A 59 15.22 -17.20 -17.41
C ASN A 59 14.00 -16.45 -16.86
N GLU A 60 13.17 -15.93 -17.77
CA GLU A 60 11.99 -15.13 -17.45
C GLU A 60 10.92 -15.92 -16.67
N ALA A 61 10.76 -17.22 -16.96
CA ALA A 61 9.78 -18.07 -16.26
C ALA A 61 10.02 -18.13 -14.75
N ILE A 62 11.28 -18.21 -14.31
CA ILE A 62 11.62 -18.17 -12.89
C ILE A 62 11.35 -16.79 -12.28
N LYS A 63 11.62 -15.71 -13.02
CA LYS A 63 11.33 -14.34 -12.57
C LYS A 63 9.83 -14.15 -12.32
N PHE A 64 8.99 -14.58 -13.26
CA PHE A 64 7.53 -14.60 -13.07
C PHE A 64 7.12 -15.46 -11.88
N ALA A 65 7.66 -16.67 -11.72
CA ALA A 65 7.31 -17.55 -10.62
C ALA A 65 7.67 -17.00 -9.23
N LEU A 66 8.76 -16.22 -9.13
CA LEU A 66 9.21 -15.64 -7.86
C LEU A 66 8.56 -14.30 -7.50
N CYS A 67 7.91 -13.64 -8.46
CA CYS A 67 7.20 -12.37 -8.24
C CYS A 67 5.98 -12.23 -9.16
N PRO A 68 5.04 -13.18 -9.14
CA PRO A 68 3.91 -13.12 -10.06
C PRO A 68 2.94 -11.99 -9.65
N ASN A 69 2.99 -11.54 -8.40
CA ASN A 69 2.18 -10.48 -7.82
C ASN A 69 2.88 -9.10 -7.80
N LEU A 70 3.89 -8.86 -8.64
CA LEU A 70 4.48 -7.52 -8.79
C LEU A 70 3.39 -6.42 -8.90
N PRO A 71 2.30 -6.59 -9.68
CA PRO A 71 1.21 -5.62 -9.81
C PRO A 71 0.56 -5.15 -8.51
N TYR A 72 0.72 -5.88 -7.40
CA TYR A 72 0.25 -5.40 -6.10
C TYR A 72 1.04 -4.20 -5.59
N TYR A 73 2.29 -4.01 -6.02
CA TYR A 73 3.19 -3.03 -5.42
C TYR A 73 3.72 -2.02 -6.44
N ALA A 74 3.90 -2.47 -7.67
CA ALA A 74 4.45 -1.73 -8.78
C ALA A 74 4.11 -2.45 -10.09
N ASP A 75 4.46 -1.86 -11.22
CA ASP A 75 4.39 -2.53 -12.52
C ASP A 75 5.74 -2.47 -13.26
N ASP A 76 6.67 -1.64 -12.83
CA ASP A 76 8.00 -1.55 -13.43
C ASP A 76 9.08 -2.15 -12.53
N PRO A 77 9.56 -3.39 -12.81
CA PRO A 77 10.58 -4.02 -11.99
C PRO A 77 11.97 -3.38 -12.11
N GLU A 78 12.24 -2.59 -13.16
CA GLU A 78 13.50 -1.83 -13.29
C GLU A 78 13.53 -0.62 -12.36
N ASN A 79 12.36 -0.13 -11.93
CA ASN A 79 12.23 0.97 -10.97
C ASN A 79 11.66 0.53 -9.62
N PHE A 80 11.38 -0.77 -9.41
CA PHE A 80 10.96 -1.29 -8.12
C PHE A 80 12.16 -1.69 -7.28
N TRP A 81 12.24 -1.18 -6.06
CA TRP A 81 13.37 -1.38 -5.16
C TRP A 81 13.46 -2.83 -4.66
N TRP A 82 14.66 -3.41 -4.70
CA TRP A 82 14.92 -4.75 -4.16
C TRP A 82 14.45 -4.91 -2.71
N LEU A 83 14.66 -3.91 -1.85
CA LEU A 83 14.20 -4.02 -0.46
C LEU A 83 12.68 -3.98 -0.33
N GLY A 84 11.99 -3.26 -1.22
CA GLY A 84 10.53 -3.31 -1.33
C GLY A 84 10.05 -4.73 -1.66
N TYR A 85 10.69 -5.37 -2.64
CA TYR A 85 10.44 -6.78 -2.96
C TYR A 85 10.71 -7.72 -1.77
N ALA A 86 11.87 -7.59 -1.11
CA ALA A 86 12.25 -8.46 -0.02
C ALA A 86 11.26 -8.36 1.15
N MET A 87 10.84 -7.14 1.52
CA MET A 87 9.83 -6.90 2.56
C MET A 87 8.47 -7.48 2.18
N ALA A 88 7.98 -7.20 0.97
CA ALA A 88 6.64 -7.56 0.56
C ALA A 88 6.54 -9.02 0.11
N GLN A 89 7.19 -9.37 -1.00
CA GLN A 89 7.13 -10.72 -1.56
C GLN A 89 7.99 -11.71 -0.79
N GLY A 90 9.16 -11.28 -0.27
CA GLY A 90 9.96 -12.14 0.60
C GLY A 90 9.23 -12.51 1.90
N GLY A 91 8.39 -11.61 2.41
CA GLY A 91 7.46 -11.89 3.51
C GLY A 91 6.53 -13.07 3.19
N TYR A 92 5.88 -13.06 2.03
CA TYR A 92 5.05 -14.19 1.58
C TYR A 92 5.83 -15.48 1.39
N LEU A 93 7.04 -15.41 0.82
CA LEU A 93 7.88 -16.59 0.59
C LEU A 93 8.33 -17.25 1.91
N ARG A 94 8.50 -16.48 2.99
CA ARG A 94 8.93 -16.97 4.29
C ARG A 94 7.76 -17.38 5.20
N GLY A 95 6.73 -16.54 5.29
CA GLY A 95 5.70 -16.61 6.32
C GLY A 95 4.27 -16.76 5.81
N GLY A 96 4.07 -16.78 4.50
CA GLY A 96 2.73 -16.79 3.90
C GLY A 96 1.97 -15.47 4.10
N GLY A 97 0.66 -15.52 3.90
CA GLY A 97 -0.25 -14.39 4.08
C GLY A 97 -1.32 -14.72 5.12
N TYR A 98 -1.77 -13.69 5.84
CA TYR A 98 -2.84 -13.80 6.83
C TYR A 98 -4.03 -12.95 6.40
N TYR A 99 -5.22 -13.42 6.72
CA TYR A 99 -6.48 -12.75 6.40
C TYR A 99 -7.27 -12.52 7.68
N ILE A 100 -7.83 -11.31 7.84
CA ILE A 100 -8.73 -11.00 8.95
C ILE A 100 -10.12 -11.50 8.58
N LYS A 101 -10.61 -12.51 9.30
CA LYS A 101 -11.98 -13.02 9.12
C LYS A 101 -13.00 -11.89 9.26
N GLY A 102 -13.89 -11.76 8.28
CA GLY A 102 -14.83 -10.66 8.10
C GLY A 102 -14.29 -9.46 7.29
N GLY A 103 -13.03 -9.51 6.85
CA GLY A 103 -12.41 -8.47 6.04
C GLY A 103 -11.76 -7.34 6.82
N SER A 104 -11.20 -6.37 6.09
CA SER A 104 -10.43 -5.26 6.66
C SER A 104 -11.28 -4.28 7.48
N GLN A 105 -12.57 -4.17 7.20
CA GLN A 105 -13.48 -3.31 7.96
C GLN A 105 -13.55 -3.72 9.44
N VAL A 106 -13.55 -5.01 9.73
CA VAL A 106 -13.56 -5.54 11.11
C VAL A 106 -12.35 -5.06 11.90
N LEU A 107 -11.17 -5.03 11.27
CA LEU A 107 -9.96 -4.50 11.90
C LEU A 107 -10.08 -2.99 12.18
N SER A 108 -10.51 -2.22 11.18
CA SER A 108 -10.71 -0.77 11.32
C SER A 108 -11.71 -0.42 12.42
N ASP A 109 -12.84 -1.13 12.47
CA ASP A 109 -13.89 -0.94 13.47
C ASP A 109 -13.37 -1.28 14.87
N ARG A 110 -12.58 -2.35 15.01
CA ARG A 110 -11.99 -2.70 16.30
C ARG A 110 -10.99 -1.64 16.78
N LEU A 111 -10.13 -1.13 15.90
CA LEU A 111 -9.19 -0.06 16.24
C LEU A 111 -9.93 1.22 16.66
N ALA A 112 -10.98 1.61 15.94
CA ALA A 112 -11.83 2.73 16.32
C ALA A 112 -12.57 2.48 17.64
N GLY A 113 -13.00 1.24 17.88
CA GLY A 113 -13.63 0.81 19.15
C GLY A 113 -12.70 0.99 20.34
N ILE A 114 -11.43 0.57 20.22
CA ILE A 114 -10.41 0.75 21.27
C ILE A 114 -10.24 2.23 21.63
N ILE A 115 -10.23 3.13 20.64
CA ILE A 115 -10.15 4.58 20.91
C ILE A 115 -11.30 5.04 21.82
N ARG A 116 -12.52 4.56 21.57
CA ARG A 116 -13.72 4.91 22.37
C ARG A 116 -13.71 4.24 23.75
N GLU A 117 -13.27 2.99 23.83
CA GLU A 117 -13.12 2.23 25.09
C GLU A 117 -12.16 2.94 26.05
N GLU A 118 -11.10 3.57 25.52
CA GLU A 118 -10.13 4.37 26.28
C GLU A 118 -10.59 5.82 26.52
N GLY A 119 -11.87 6.14 26.29
CA GLY A 119 -12.46 7.45 26.54
C GLY A 119 -12.23 8.51 25.45
N GLY A 120 -11.64 8.12 24.31
CA GLY A 120 -11.50 8.96 23.13
C GLY A 120 -12.78 9.05 22.29
N GLN A 121 -12.70 9.83 21.21
CA GLN A 121 -13.80 10.00 20.25
C GLN A 121 -13.34 9.70 18.84
N THR A 122 -14.26 9.22 18.00
CA THR A 122 -14.04 9.09 16.55
C THR A 122 -15.19 9.77 15.82
N LEU A 123 -14.87 10.78 15.02
CA LEU A 123 -15.84 11.60 14.31
C LEU A 123 -15.82 11.23 12.82
N THR A 124 -16.98 10.82 12.29
CA THR A 124 -17.18 10.54 10.86
C THR A 124 -17.93 11.69 10.20
N GLY A 125 -17.72 11.93 8.91
CA GLY A 125 -18.28 13.11 8.24
C GLY A 125 -17.72 14.43 8.77
N ALA A 126 -16.48 14.39 9.26
CA ALA A 126 -15.72 15.53 9.78
C ALA A 126 -14.44 15.69 8.96
N GLU A 127 -14.48 16.50 7.90
CA GLU A 127 -13.34 16.73 7.01
C GLU A 127 -12.36 17.70 7.67
N ALA A 128 -11.11 17.31 7.92
CA ALA A 128 -10.08 18.25 8.37
C ALA A 128 -9.77 19.26 7.25
N THR A 129 -9.90 20.56 7.54
CA THR A 129 -9.72 21.64 6.55
C THR A 129 -8.52 22.54 6.84
N GLY A 130 -7.97 22.48 8.06
CA GLY A 130 -6.84 23.31 8.44
C GLY A 130 -6.11 22.81 9.68
N ILE A 131 -4.82 23.07 9.77
CA ILE A 131 -4.00 22.86 10.96
C ILE A 131 -3.73 24.22 11.58
N LEU A 132 -4.03 24.35 12.87
CA LEU A 132 -3.78 25.55 13.65
C LEU A 132 -2.35 25.53 14.17
N ILE A 133 -1.70 26.69 14.07
CA ILE A 133 -0.32 26.89 14.53
C ILE A 133 -0.33 27.87 15.70
N GLY A 134 0.33 27.49 16.79
CA GLY A 134 0.48 28.30 18.00
C GLY A 134 1.47 29.45 17.83
N PRO A 135 1.52 30.39 18.79
CA PRO A 135 2.45 31.53 18.75
C PRO A 135 3.93 31.14 18.75
N ASP A 136 4.28 29.98 19.31
CA ASP A 136 5.62 29.39 19.31
C ASP A 136 5.96 28.65 18.00
N GLY A 137 5.00 28.57 17.07
CA GLY A 137 5.15 27.90 15.81
C GLY A 137 4.89 26.39 15.84
N SER A 138 4.41 25.85 16.95
CA SER A 138 4.01 24.44 17.10
C SER A 138 2.56 24.19 16.66
N ALA A 139 2.19 22.93 16.50
CA ALA A 139 0.81 22.50 16.24
C ALA A 139 -0.10 22.79 17.45
N ALA A 140 -1.23 23.45 17.22
CA ALA A 140 -2.17 23.85 18.26
C ALA A 140 -3.57 23.22 18.11
N GLY A 141 -3.91 22.65 16.95
CA GLY A 141 -5.20 21.99 16.75
C GLY A 141 -5.54 21.79 15.28
N VAL A 142 -6.76 21.31 15.04
CA VAL A 142 -7.29 21.03 13.71
C VAL A 142 -8.63 21.76 13.56
N ARG A 143 -8.77 22.51 12.46
CA ARG A 143 -10.06 22.97 11.96
C ARG A 143 -10.67 21.87 11.11
N TYR A 144 -11.94 21.57 11.32
CA TYR A 144 -12.66 20.57 10.55
C TYR A 144 -14.06 21.05 10.18
N ARG A 145 -14.62 20.47 9.11
CA ARG A 145 -15.96 20.75 8.61
C ARG A 145 -16.85 19.54 8.80
N THR A 146 -18.00 19.71 9.45
CA THR A 146 -18.99 18.65 9.67
C THR A 146 -19.85 18.42 8.44
N GLY A 147 -20.58 17.31 8.40
CA GLY A 147 -21.40 16.90 7.26
C GLY A 147 -22.55 17.86 6.91
N ASP A 148 -22.98 18.69 7.85
CA ASP A 148 -23.93 19.80 7.65
C ASP A 148 -23.27 21.10 7.16
N GLY A 149 -21.94 21.08 6.98
CA GLY A 149 -21.14 22.19 6.45
C GLY A 149 -20.61 23.16 7.51
N ALA A 150 -20.93 22.98 8.79
CA ALA A 150 -20.40 23.84 9.86
C ALA A 150 -18.88 23.62 10.05
N GLU A 151 -18.16 24.69 10.39
CA GLU A 151 -16.75 24.61 10.78
C GLU A 151 -16.60 24.60 12.30
N ASP A 152 -15.73 23.73 12.80
CA ASP A 152 -15.40 23.62 14.21
C ASP A 152 -13.90 23.35 14.41
N ILE A 153 -13.44 23.40 15.66
CA ILE A 153 -12.03 23.32 16.02
C ILE A 153 -11.81 22.31 17.15
N ALA A 154 -10.91 21.36 16.92
CA ALA A 154 -10.34 20.50 17.95
C ALA A 154 -8.96 21.04 18.36
N GLN A 155 -8.85 21.59 19.58
CA GLN A 155 -7.57 22.03 20.13
C GLN A 155 -6.73 20.82 20.56
N ALA A 156 -5.49 20.74 20.09
CA ALA A 156 -4.60 19.63 20.39
C ALA A 156 -3.11 20.04 20.24
N PRO A 157 -2.27 19.82 21.26
CA PRO A 157 -0.83 20.07 21.17
C PRO A 157 -0.07 18.98 20.39
N VAL A 158 -0.76 17.89 20.04
CA VAL A 158 -0.19 16.77 19.27
C VAL A 158 -1.20 16.39 18.20
N ILE A 159 -0.75 16.37 16.95
CA ILE A 159 -1.56 16.02 15.79
C ILE A 159 -0.90 14.87 15.05
N PHE A 160 -1.66 13.81 14.78
CA PHE A 160 -1.25 12.69 13.94
C PHE A 160 -1.96 12.78 12.59
N ALA A 161 -1.22 13.13 11.55
CA ALA A 161 -1.75 13.22 10.20
C ALA A 161 -1.62 11.88 9.48
N ASN A 162 -2.77 11.25 9.20
CA ASN A 162 -2.85 10.05 8.34
C ASN A 162 -2.96 10.42 6.84
N ALA A 163 -3.31 11.66 6.51
CA ALA A 163 -3.40 12.11 5.12
C ALA A 163 -2.02 12.15 4.44
N ALA A 164 -2.02 12.14 3.11
CA ALA A 164 -0.80 12.32 2.33
C ALA A 164 -0.14 13.68 2.65
N PRO A 165 1.20 13.79 2.67
CA PRO A 165 1.87 15.06 2.92
C PRO A 165 1.36 16.20 2.03
N HIS A 166 1.12 15.94 0.75
CA HIS A 166 0.54 16.91 -0.19
C HIS A 166 -0.82 17.48 0.25
N VAL A 167 -1.65 16.66 0.89
CA VAL A 167 -2.96 17.06 1.42
C VAL A 167 -2.78 17.85 2.71
N VAL A 168 -1.91 17.38 3.60
CA VAL A 168 -1.57 18.07 4.86
C VAL A 168 -1.02 19.47 4.59
N THR A 169 -0.19 19.63 3.55
CA THR A 169 0.34 20.94 3.15
C THR A 169 -0.76 21.94 2.81
N GLY A 170 -1.85 21.49 2.18
CA GLY A 170 -3.01 22.33 1.89
C GLY A 170 -3.68 22.88 3.15
N MET A 171 -3.57 22.16 4.27
CA MET A 171 -4.12 22.52 5.57
C MET A 171 -3.20 23.47 6.37
N LEU A 172 -1.96 23.66 5.94
CA LEU A 172 -0.98 24.52 6.63
C LEU A 172 -1.02 25.98 6.13
N PRO A 173 -0.63 26.95 6.97
CA PRO A 173 -0.34 28.33 6.55
C PRO A 173 0.68 28.39 5.41
N ALA A 174 0.51 29.35 4.49
CA ALA A 174 1.27 29.43 3.25
C ALA A 174 2.79 29.51 3.45
N ASP A 175 3.24 30.21 4.49
CA ASP A 175 4.63 30.40 4.88
C ASP A 175 5.32 29.11 5.40
N ARG A 176 4.55 28.05 5.70
CA ARG A 176 5.09 26.77 6.19
C ARG A 176 5.08 25.65 5.15
N ARG A 177 4.40 25.87 4.02
CA ARG A 177 4.13 24.81 3.03
C ARG A 177 5.39 24.28 2.36
N GLU A 178 6.32 25.18 2.03
CA GLU A 178 7.57 24.82 1.36
C GLU A 178 8.45 23.93 2.25
N ASP A 179 8.72 24.37 3.48
CA ASP A 179 9.52 23.62 4.45
C ASP A 179 8.90 22.26 4.79
N PHE A 180 7.57 22.21 4.90
CA PHE A 180 6.86 20.96 5.15
C PHE A 180 6.97 19.96 3.99
N LEU A 181 6.87 20.41 2.74
CA LEU A 181 6.97 19.53 1.57
C LEU A 181 8.39 19.20 1.14
N ALA A 182 9.39 19.99 1.53
CA ALA A 182 10.77 19.82 1.09
C ALA A 182 11.30 18.37 1.21
N PRO A 183 11.01 17.59 2.28
CA PRO A 183 11.44 16.19 2.38
C PRO A 183 10.74 15.23 1.40
N PHE A 184 9.61 15.63 0.82
CA PHE A 184 8.74 14.78 0.01
C PHE A 184 8.70 15.19 -1.47
N LYS A 185 9.24 16.36 -1.84
CA LYS A 185 9.09 16.97 -3.18
C LYS A 185 9.50 16.06 -4.36
N ASP A 186 10.52 15.22 -4.16
CA ASP A 186 11.06 14.34 -5.21
C ASP A 186 10.50 12.91 -5.12
N ARG A 187 9.59 12.65 -4.16
CA ARG A 187 9.01 11.33 -3.93
C ARG A 187 7.72 11.19 -4.73
N LYS A 188 7.72 10.25 -5.67
CA LYS A 188 6.53 9.94 -6.47
C LYS A 188 5.50 9.16 -5.66
N PRO A 189 4.19 9.41 -5.85
CA PRO A 189 3.14 8.52 -5.35
C PRO A 189 3.36 7.08 -5.85
N SER A 190 2.90 6.10 -5.07
CA SER A 190 2.93 4.69 -5.49
C SER A 190 1.98 4.45 -6.66
N ILE A 191 2.05 3.24 -7.21
CA ILE A 191 1.02 2.77 -8.14
C ILE A 191 -0.38 2.82 -7.49
N SER A 192 -1.41 2.87 -8.32
CA SER A 192 -2.79 2.64 -7.94
C SER A 192 -3.25 1.25 -8.40
N LEU A 193 -4.48 0.86 -8.09
CA LEU A 193 -5.01 -0.45 -8.46
C LEU A 193 -6.43 -0.31 -9.04
N ILE A 194 -6.72 -1.16 -10.01
CA ILE A 194 -8.09 -1.59 -10.28
C ILE A 194 -8.42 -2.67 -9.28
N SER A 195 -9.59 -2.58 -8.65
CA SER A 195 -10.16 -3.66 -7.86
C SER A 195 -11.60 -3.90 -8.30
N ALA A 196 -11.83 -4.98 -9.04
CA ALA A 196 -13.16 -5.44 -9.40
C ALA A 196 -13.61 -6.52 -8.40
N THR A 197 -14.75 -6.29 -7.74
CA THR A 197 -15.35 -7.27 -6.83
C THR A 197 -16.58 -7.87 -7.49
N LEU A 198 -16.62 -9.19 -7.57
CA LEU A 198 -17.67 -9.98 -8.19
C LEU A 198 -18.31 -10.88 -7.13
N GLY A 199 -19.63 -10.89 -7.06
CA GLY A 199 -20.38 -11.86 -6.26
C GLY A 199 -20.85 -13.00 -7.16
N LEU A 200 -20.47 -14.23 -6.85
CA LEU A 200 -20.89 -15.42 -7.59
C LEU A 200 -22.02 -16.15 -6.85
N ASN A 201 -23.03 -16.63 -7.56
CA ASN A 201 -24.08 -17.50 -7.00
C ASN A 201 -23.70 -18.99 -6.95
N ARG A 202 -22.46 -19.31 -7.32
CA ARG A 202 -21.87 -20.65 -7.30
C ARG A 202 -20.49 -20.58 -6.66
N LYS A 203 -20.07 -21.68 -6.03
CA LYS A 203 -18.72 -21.75 -5.47
C LYS A 203 -17.70 -21.65 -6.60
N PRO A 204 -16.64 -20.81 -6.47
CA PRO A 204 -15.64 -20.71 -7.52
C PRO A 204 -14.91 -22.04 -7.78
N SER A 205 -14.84 -22.94 -6.79
CA SER A 205 -14.27 -24.29 -6.95
C SER A 205 -15.03 -25.15 -7.95
N GLU A 206 -16.35 -24.98 -8.07
CA GLU A 206 -17.17 -25.68 -9.06
C GLU A 206 -16.90 -25.20 -10.49
N LEU A 207 -16.26 -24.04 -10.65
CA LEU A 207 -15.87 -23.44 -11.91
C LEU A 207 -14.40 -23.71 -12.26
N GLY A 208 -13.67 -24.41 -11.39
CA GLY A 208 -12.25 -24.77 -11.60
C GLY A 208 -11.24 -23.73 -11.09
N LEU A 209 -11.67 -22.58 -10.56
CA LEU A 209 -10.79 -21.73 -9.77
C LEU A 209 -10.57 -22.45 -8.45
N THR A 210 -9.40 -23.07 -8.19
CA THR A 210 -9.14 -23.89 -6.98
C THR A 210 -8.04 -23.34 -6.03
N SER A 211 -7.43 -22.21 -6.38
CA SER A 211 -6.42 -21.51 -5.56
C SER A 211 -7.00 -20.27 -4.88
N TYR A 212 -6.45 -19.85 -3.73
CA TYR A 212 -6.84 -18.60 -3.06
C TYR A 212 -6.49 -17.38 -3.92
N SER A 213 -5.30 -17.37 -4.50
CA SER A 213 -4.82 -16.31 -5.38
C SER A 213 -4.25 -16.96 -6.64
N THR A 214 -4.70 -16.48 -7.79
CA THR A 214 -4.24 -16.92 -9.11
C THR A 214 -3.79 -15.71 -9.90
N MET A 215 -2.53 -15.74 -10.37
CA MET A 215 -1.99 -14.68 -11.23
C MET A 215 -2.19 -15.07 -12.70
N LEU A 216 -2.96 -14.26 -13.42
CA LEU A 216 -3.17 -14.38 -14.86
C LEU A 216 -2.13 -13.51 -15.57
N ILE A 217 -1.14 -14.16 -16.18
CA ILE A 217 -0.07 -13.50 -16.95
C ILE A 217 -0.42 -13.58 -18.44
N PRO A 218 -0.68 -12.45 -19.11
CA PRO A 218 -1.02 -12.43 -20.53
C PRO A 218 0.11 -12.96 -21.41
N ASP A 219 -0.24 -13.59 -22.53
CA ASP A 219 0.73 -14.19 -23.45
C ASP A 219 1.72 -13.19 -24.05
N TRP A 220 1.36 -11.91 -24.15
CA TRP A 220 2.26 -10.89 -24.66
C TRP A 220 3.41 -10.56 -23.69
N MET A 221 3.28 -10.88 -22.39
CA MET A 221 4.33 -10.70 -21.39
C MET A 221 5.35 -11.84 -21.48
N LYS A 222 6.36 -11.67 -22.33
CA LYS A 222 7.45 -12.65 -22.52
C LYS A 222 8.64 -12.40 -21.60
N ARG A 223 8.79 -11.17 -21.13
CA ARG A 223 9.82 -10.73 -20.19
C ARG A 223 9.16 -10.19 -18.93
N PHE A 224 9.79 -10.39 -17.79
CA PHE A 224 9.33 -9.85 -16.51
C PHE A 224 9.20 -8.31 -16.54
N ALA A 225 10.04 -7.63 -17.34
CA ALA A 225 9.95 -6.19 -17.56
C ALA A 225 8.66 -5.72 -18.26
N ASP A 226 7.93 -6.63 -18.93
CA ASP A 226 6.71 -6.32 -19.69
C ASP A 226 5.54 -5.93 -18.78
N TYR A 227 5.61 -6.18 -17.46
CA TYR A 227 4.63 -5.67 -16.50
C TYR A 227 4.41 -4.15 -16.61
N ARG A 228 5.44 -3.38 -17.01
CA ARG A 228 5.39 -1.91 -17.08
C ARG A 228 4.29 -1.39 -18.00
N ASP A 229 3.93 -2.18 -19.00
CA ASP A 229 2.92 -1.81 -19.99
C ASP A 229 1.50 -2.12 -19.49
N SER A 230 1.36 -2.92 -18.44
CA SER A 230 0.07 -3.46 -18.00
C SER A 230 -0.90 -2.38 -17.56
N ALA A 231 -0.46 -1.42 -16.75
CA ALA A 231 -1.36 -0.41 -16.20
C ALA A 231 -1.85 0.57 -17.28
N ALA A 232 -1.01 0.86 -18.28
CA ALA A 232 -1.34 1.82 -19.34
C ALA A 232 -2.46 1.31 -20.28
N LEU A 233 -2.74 0.00 -20.29
CA LEU A 233 -3.82 -0.56 -21.11
C LEU A 233 -5.19 0.05 -20.76
N PHE A 234 -5.43 0.39 -19.49
CA PHE A 234 -6.68 1.01 -19.05
C PHE A 234 -6.90 2.44 -19.55
N ALA A 235 -5.90 3.08 -20.17
CA ALA A 235 -6.02 4.41 -20.76
C ALA A 235 -6.94 4.46 -21.98
N GLU A 236 -7.21 3.31 -22.60
CA GLU A 236 -8.10 3.16 -23.76
C GLU A 236 -9.24 2.19 -23.47
N MET A 237 -10.17 2.04 -24.41
CA MET A 237 -11.15 0.95 -24.37
C MET A 237 -10.45 -0.42 -24.45
N PRO A 238 -10.99 -1.47 -23.83
CA PRO A 238 -10.38 -2.80 -23.84
C PRO A 238 -10.18 -3.30 -25.27
N GLY A 239 -8.96 -3.78 -25.56
CA GLY A 239 -8.58 -4.38 -26.84
C GLY A 239 -8.11 -5.82 -26.66
N GLU A 240 -7.31 -6.32 -27.62
CA GLU A 240 -6.79 -7.69 -27.58
C GLU A 240 -5.79 -7.94 -26.43
N ARG A 241 -5.01 -6.92 -26.06
CA ARG A 241 -4.06 -7.01 -24.95
C ARG A 241 -4.77 -6.83 -23.62
N MET A 242 -4.82 -7.90 -22.83
CA MET A 242 -5.27 -7.84 -21.44
C MET A 242 -4.12 -7.47 -20.49
N PRO A 243 -4.39 -6.78 -19.37
CA PRO A 243 -3.42 -6.54 -18.31
C PRO A 243 -3.12 -7.82 -17.52
N ALA A 244 -2.00 -7.85 -16.81
CA ALA A 244 -1.82 -8.83 -15.75
C ALA A 244 -2.87 -8.61 -14.66
N ALA A 245 -3.43 -9.70 -14.16
CA ALA A 245 -4.49 -9.69 -13.17
C ALA A 245 -4.23 -10.71 -12.08
N CYS A 246 -4.51 -10.34 -10.84
CA CYS A 246 -4.66 -11.31 -9.78
C CYS A 246 -6.15 -11.58 -9.54
N VAL A 247 -6.53 -12.84 -9.50
CA VAL A 247 -7.87 -13.28 -9.11
C VAL A 247 -7.79 -13.90 -7.73
N VAL A 248 -8.57 -13.37 -6.80
CA VAL A 248 -8.61 -13.79 -5.40
C VAL A 248 -9.96 -14.42 -5.10
N ASP A 249 -9.96 -15.68 -4.67
CA ASP A 249 -11.14 -16.40 -4.20
C ASP A 249 -11.15 -16.44 -2.66
N TYR A 250 -12.06 -15.67 -2.07
CA TYR A 250 -12.20 -15.61 -0.61
C TYR A 250 -12.91 -16.83 -0.01
N ASP A 251 -13.56 -17.69 -0.81
CA ASP A 251 -14.14 -18.97 -0.34
C ASP A 251 -13.07 -20.03 -0.06
N ARG A 252 -11.83 -19.83 -0.52
CA ARG A 252 -10.72 -20.77 -0.27
C ARG A 252 -10.20 -20.81 1.15
N ILE A 253 -10.54 -19.81 1.91
CA ILE A 253 -10.14 -19.65 3.30
C ILE A 253 -11.41 -19.39 4.12
N ASP A 254 -11.31 -19.51 5.44
CA ASP A 254 -12.37 -19.09 6.36
C ASP A 254 -12.42 -17.55 6.43
N SER A 255 -12.73 -16.90 5.30
CA SER A 255 -12.79 -15.44 5.18
C SER A 255 -13.98 -14.85 5.92
N GLY A 256 -15.06 -15.63 6.13
CA GLY A 256 -16.32 -15.13 6.66
C GLY A 256 -17.06 -14.16 5.72
N LEU A 257 -16.67 -14.10 4.43
CA LEU A 257 -17.31 -13.21 3.45
C LEU A 257 -18.38 -13.89 2.59
N ALA A 258 -18.35 -15.23 2.48
CA ALA A 258 -19.39 -15.96 1.78
C ALA A 258 -20.67 -15.96 2.62
N MET A 259 -21.70 -15.27 2.14
CA MET A 259 -22.98 -15.10 2.84
C MET A 259 -24.13 -15.36 1.87
N ASP A 260 -25.20 -16.00 2.35
CA ASP A 260 -26.44 -16.24 1.60
C ASP A 260 -26.25 -16.89 0.21
N GLY A 261 -25.23 -17.74 0.08
CA GLY A 261 -24.92 -18.43 -1.18
C GLY A 261 -24.20 -17.54 -2.22
N VAL A 262 -23.75 -16.34 -1.83
CA VAL A 262 -22.91 -15.46 -2.65
C VAL A 262 -21.45 -15.59 -2.24
N TYR A 263 -20.58 -15.87 -3.21
CA TYR A 263 -19.15 -16.09 -3.02
C TYR A 263 -18.35 -14.96 -3.67
N PRO A 264 -17.65 -14.12 -2.88
CA PRO A 264 -16.92 -12.99 -3.43
C PRO A 264 -15.58 -13.41 -4.06
N VAL A 265 -15.38 -12.96 -5.29
CA VAL A 265 -14.11 -13.06 -6.04
C VAL A 265 -13.65 -11.64 -6.38
N ASN A 266 -12.36 -11.35 -6.19
CA ASN A 266 -11.78 -10.06 -6.53
C ASN A 266 -10.76 -10.18 -7.67
N ILE A 267 -10.76 -9.21 -8.58
CA ILE A 267 -9.76 -9.06 -9.64
C ILE A 267 -8.97 -7.78 -9.33
N VAL A 268 -7.66 -7.92 -9.19
CA VAL A 268 -6.73 -6.81 -8.96
C VAL A 268 -5.80 -6.65 -10.17
N CYS A 269 -5.74 -5.44 -10.71
CA CYS A 269 -4.80 -5.07 -11.78
C CYS A 269 -4.04 -3.79 -11.39
N PRO A 270 -2.84 -3.55 -11.94
CA PRO A 270 -2.14 -2.29 -11.73
C PRO A 270 -2.89 -1.16 -12.46
N ASP A 271 -2.93 0.04 -11.88
CA ASP A 271 -3.63 1.20 -12.45
C ASP A 271 -2.86 2.51 -12.23
N ARG A 272 -3.22 3.53 -13.00
CA ARG A 272 -2.72 4.90 -12.90
C ARG A 272 -3.86 5.89 -12.99
N PHE A 273 -3.77 6.98 -12.23
CA PHE A 273 -4.77 8.06 -12.29
C PHE A 273 -4.94 8.64 -13.69
N THR A 274 -3.84 8.77 -14.44
CA THR A 274 -3.83 9.29 -15.81
C THR A 274 -4.69 8.48 -16.79
N ASN A 275 -4.98 7.21 -16.49
CA ASN A 275 -5.89 6.39 -17.30
C ASN A 275 -7.34 6.89 -17.27
N TRP A 276 -7.68 7.70 -16.26
CA TRP A 276 -9.03 8.18 -15.98
C TRP A 276 -9.12 9.71 -15.93
N ALA A 277 -7.97 10.38 -15.94
CA ALA A 277 -7.87 11.83 -15.89
C ALA A 277 -8.47 12.47 -17.15
N GLY A 278 -9.25 13.54 -16.98
CA GLY A 278 -9.86 14.29 -18.09
C GLY A 278 -11.12 13.66 -18.69
N LEU A 279 -11.54 12.48 -18.24
CA LEU A 279 -12.84 11.91 -18.63
C LEU A 279 -13.97 12.59 -17.85
N ASP A 280 -15.03 12.96 -18.54
CA ASP A 280 -16.31 13.26 -17.90
C ASP A 280 -16.94 11.99 -17.32
N ASP A 281 -17.97 12.16 -16.47
CA ASP A 281 -18.58 11.03 -15.77
C ASP A 281 -19.19 9.98 -16.73
N PRO A 282 -19.91 10.35 -17.81
CA PRO A 282 -20.38 9.38 -18.80
C PRO A 282 -19.24 8.57 -19.45
N ALA A 283 -18.17 9.21 -19.92
CA ALA A 283 -17.05 8.51 -20.54
C ALA A 283 -16.28 7.63 -19.54
N TYR A 284 -16.11 8.12 -18.30
CA TYR A 284 -15.54 7.35 -17.20
C TYR A 284 -16.34 6.07 -16.95
N HIS A 285 -17.66 6.18 -16.78
CA HIS A 285 -18.51 5.03 -16.53
C HIS A 285 -18.57 4.06 -17.71
N ALA A 286 -18.58 4.56 -18.94
CA ALA A 286 -18.53 3.72 -20.15
C ALA A 286 -17.23 2.91 -20.23
N ARG A 287 -16.07 3.56 -20.06
CA ARG A 287 -14.75 2.89 -20.07
C ARG A 287 -14.63 1.88 -18.92
N LYS A 288 -15.06 2.28 -17.72
CA LYS A 288 -15.07 1.44 -16.53
C LYS A 288 -15.94 0.19 -16.73
N GLY A 289 -17.15 0.36 -17.28
CA GLY A 289 -18.05 -0.74 -17.59
C GLY A 289 -17.46 -1.70 -18.62
N ALA A 290 -16.91 -1.18 -19.72
CA ALA A 290 -16.28 -1.97 -20.77
C ALA A 290 -15.11 -2.82 -20.24
N TRP A 291 -14.24 -2.24 -19.39
CA TRP A 291 -13.15 -2.98 -18.77
C TRP A 291 -13.62 -4.05 -17.78
N LEU A 292 -14.65 -3.76 -16.98
CA LEU A 292 -15.23 -4.76 -16.08
C LEU A 292 -15.78 -5.97 -16.86
N ASP A 293 -16.48 -5.72 -17.97
CA ASP A 293 -17.00 -6.77 -18.83
C ASP A 293 -15.88 -7.56 -19.53
N ALA A 294 -14.82 -6.89 -19.99
CA ALA A 294 -13.65 -7.54 -20.59
C ALA A 294 -12.89 -8.43 -19.59
N LEU A 295 -12.75 -7.98 -18.34
CA LEU A 295 -12.13 -8.79 -17.28
C LEU A 295 -12.98 -10.03 -16.96
N ILE A 296 -14.31 -9.89 -16.88
CA ILE A 296 -15.23 -11.03 -16.70
C ILE A 296 -15.13 -12.00 -17.89
N ALA A 297 -15.07 -11.50 -19.12
CA ALA A 297 -14.90 -12.33 -20.32
C ALA A 297 -13.55 -13.08 -20.33
N ARG A 298 -12.48 -12.46 -19.81
CA ARG A 298 -11.21 -13.16 -19.59
C ARG A 298 -11.38 -14.30 -18.58
N LEU A 299 -12.09 -14.06 -17.47
CA LEU A 299 -12.33 -15.11 -16.48
C LEU A 299 -13.19 -16.25 -17.03
N GLU A 300 -14.17 -15.96 -17.90
CA GLU A 300 -14.94 -17.00 -18.61
C GLU A 300 -14.04 -17.89 -19.48
N SER A 301 -13.02 -17.32 -20.12
CA SER A 301 -12.06 -18.09 -20.93
C SER A 301 -11.18 -19.02 -20.09
N GLU A 302 -10.80 -18.59 -18.88
CA GLU A 302 -9.99 -19.39 -17.93
C GLU A 302 -10.85 -20.42 -17.17
N TRP A 303 -12.07 -20.04 -16.81
CA TRP A 303 -13.01 -20.80 -15.99
C TRP A 303 -14.40 -20.77 -16.64
N PRO A 304 -14.71 -21.70 -17.56
CA PRO A 304 -15.99 -21.71 -18.26
C PRO A 304 -17.20 -21.75 -17.31
N GLY A 305 -18.19 -20.91 -17.60
CA GLY A 305 -19.37 -20.68 -16.77
C GLY A 305 -19.21 -19.59 -15.71
N PHE A 306 -18.03 -18.99 -15.57
CA PHE A 306 -17.78 -17.91 -14.61
C PHE A 306 -18.68 -16.71 -14.83
N ALA A 307 -18.81 -16.21 -16.08
CA ALA A 307 -19.62 -15.04 -16.37
C ALA A 307 -21.10 -15.26 -16.01
N SER A 308 -21.61 -16.47 -16.23
CA SER A 308 -22.99 -16.84 -15.89
C SER A 308 -23.26 -16.93 -14.38
N ALA A 309 -22.20 -17.10 -13.58
CA ALA A 309 -22.30 -17.17 -12.12
C ALA A 309 -22.28 -15.80 -11.45
N VAL A 310 -21.82 -14.74 -12.14
CA VAL A 310 -21.75 -13.37 -11.61
C VAL A 310 -23.15 -12.81 -11.43
N VAL A 311 -23.55 -12.58 -10.18
CA VAL A 311 -24.83 -11.93 -9.82
C VAL A 311 -24.64 -10.49 -9.34
N GLU A 312 -23.44 -10.14 -8.88
CA GLU A 312 -23.07 -8.79 -8.45
C GLU A 312 -21.70 -8.42 -9.03
N LYS A 313 -21.53 -7.17 -9.45
CA LYS A 313 -20.24 -6.68 -9.95
C LYS A 313 -20.03 -5.20 -9.65
N THR A 314 -18.85 -4.86 -9.17
CA THR A 314 -18.42 -3.47 -8.98
C THR A 314 -16.92 -3.37 -9.26
N MET A 315 -16.46 -2.16 -9.58
CA MET A 315 -15.04 -1.89 -9.82
C MET A 315 -14.64 -0.57 -9.17
N ALA A 316 -13.49 -0.52 -8.52
CA ALA A 316 -12.80 0.70 -8.14
C ALA A 316 -11.63 0.93 -9.08
N THR A 317 -11.38 2.19 -9.43
CA THR A 317 -10.25 2.62 -10.27
C THR A 317 -9.37 3.61 -9.51
N ALA A 318 -8.23 4.00 -10.08
CA ALA A 318 -7.38 5.03 -9.50
C ALA A 318 -8.13 6.35 -9.23
N ARG A 319 -9.10 6.72 -10.07
CA ARG A 319 -9.99 7.87 -9.80
C ARG A 319 -10.90 7.63 -8.60
N THR A 320 -11.48 6.42 -8.46
CA THR A 320 -12.26 6.06 -7.27
C THR A 320 -11.42 6.20 -5.99
N LEU A 321 -10.18 5.71 -6.02
CA LEU A 321 -9.28 5.76 -4.87
C LEU A 321 -8.83 7.20 -4.56
N HIS A 322 -8.57 8.00 -5.59
CA HIS A 322 -8.26 9.42 -5.45
C HIS A 322 -9.40 10.17 -4.76
N ASP A 323 -10.62 10.04 -5.29
CA ASP A 323 -11.79 10.77 -4.81
C ASP A 323 -12.22 10.29 -3.41
N TYR A 324 -12.21 8.98 -3.16
CA TYR A 324 -12.69 8.40 -1.91
C TYR A 324 -11.70 8.55 -0.75
N LEU A 325 -10.40 8.37 -0.98
CA LEU A 325 -9.38 8.42 0.06
C LEU A 325 -8.69 9.80 0.17
N ASN A 326 -8.99 10.71 -0.75
CA ASN A 326 -8.28 11.98 -0.91
C ASN A 326 -6.75 11.76 -0.94
N THR A 327 -6.30 10.79 -1.74
CA THR A 327 -4.89 10.43 -1.89
C THR A 327 -4.39 10.85 -3.28
N PRO A 328 -3.22 11.50 -3.41
CA PRO A 328 -2.67 11.90 -4.70
C PRO A 328 -2.61 10.73 -5.68
N GLU A 329 -3.14 10.94 -6.88
CA GLU A 329 -3.14 9.96 -7.98
C GLU A 329 -3.75 8.58 -7.64
N GLY A 330 -4.56 8.49 -6.58
CA GLY A 330 -5.13 7.22 -6.14
C GLY A 330 -4.08 6.25 -5.57
N ALA A 331 -2.92 6.74 -5.13
CA ALA A 331 -1.85 5.90 -4.59
C ALA A 331 -2.29 5.11 -3.34
N VAL A 332 -2.12 3.78 -3.40
CA VAL A 332 -2.56 2.84 -2.36
C VAL A 332 -1.46 2.40 -1.38
N TYR A 333 -0.19 2.71 -1.67
CA TYR A 333 0.97 2.36 -0.84
C TYR A 333 1.78 3.59 -0.39
N GLY A 334 1.22 4.80 -0.51
CA GLY A 334 1.94 6.02 -0.16
C GLY A 334 2.88 6.44 -1.29
N PHE A 335 4.19 6.42 -1.04
CA PHE A 335 5.20 6.73 -2.06
C PHE A 335 5.69 5.46 -2.77
N ALA A 336 6.06 5.59 -4.04
CA ALA A 336 6.69 4.50 -4.79
C ALA A 336 7.99 4.06 -4.12
N LEU A 337 8.19 2.74 -4.04
CA LEU A 337 9.42 2.13 -3.54
C LEU A 337 10.45 2.05 -4.68
N GLU A 338 11.02 3.19 -5.06
CA GLU A 338 12.10 3.27 -6.06
C GLU A 338 13.49 3.12 -5.41
N PRO A 339 14.50 2.59 -6.12
CA PRO A 339 15.87 2.59 -5.64
C PRO A 339 16.35 4.01 -5.26
N PRO A 340 17.10 4.16 -4.16
CA PRO A 340 17.58 5.47 -3.73
C PRO A 340 18.58 6.06 -4.73
N LYS A 341 18.39 7.33 -5.12
CA LYS A 341 19.26 8.08 -6.05
C LYS A 341 20.56 8.62 -5.43
N GLY A 342 20.87 8.26 -4.18
CA GLY A 342 22.03 8.75 -3.44
C GLY A 342 22.36 7.87 -2.23
N ALA A 343 23.24 8.33 -1.34
CA ALA A 343 23.55 7.60 -0.12
C ALA A 343 22.25 7.24 0.61
N PRO A 344 22.00 5.96 0.92
CA PRO A 344 20.77 5.53 1.54
C PRO A 344 20.66 6.18 2.93
N LYS A 345 19.94 7.30 3.01
CA LYS A 345 19.27 7.68 4.24
C LYS A 345 18.23 6.58 4.42
N GLY A 346 18.32 5.83 5.52
CA GLY A 346 17.61 4.56 5.68
C GLY A 346 16.11 4.62 5.36
N PRO A 347 15.46 3.45 5.21
CA PRO A 347 14.10 3.37 4.69
C PRO A 347 13.04 4.16 5.49
N PRO A 348 11.87 4.47 4.89
CA PRO A 348 11.16 5.75 4.93
C PRO A 348 10.30 6.01 6.18
N LEU A 349 10.75 5.62 7.37
CA LEU A 349 10.08 5.95 8.64
C LEU A 349 10.37 7.40 9.06
N ASN A 350 10.06 8.37 8.19
CA ASN A 350 10.07 9.77 8.56
C ASN A 350 8.67 10.18 9.03
N VAL A 351 8.41 9.94 10.31
CA VAL A 351 7.16 10.35 10.99
C VAL A 351 7.22 11.78 11.51
N GLN A 352 8.41 12.40 11.58
CA GLN A 352 8.57 13.77 12.06
C GLN A 352 8.33 14.75 10.90
N THR A 353 7.71 15.89 11.20
CA THR A 353 7.51 16.97 10.23
C THR A 353 8.30 18.20 10.64
N SER A 354 8.35 19.21 9.76
CA SER A 354 8.95 20.51 10.09
C SER A 354 8.11 21.32 11.09
N VAL A 355 6.87 20.91 11.36
CA VAL A 355 5.99 21.56 12.33
C VAL A 355 6.03 20.78 13.64
N ASP A 356 6.49 21.43 14.71
CA ASP A 356 6.56 20.77 15.99
C ASP A 356 5.18 20.34 16.50
N GLY A 357 5.10 19.15 17.12
CA GLY A 357 3.81 18.56 17.53
C GLY A 357 2.96 17.94 16.41
N LEU A 358 3.33 18.10 15.13
CA LEU A 358 2.69 17.44 13.99
C LEU A 358 3.51 16.24 13.51
N TRP A 359 2.89 15.07 13.49
CA TRP A 359 3.51 13.79 13.13
C TRP A 359 2.77 13.13 11.97
N LEU A 360 3.50 12.50 11.05
CA LEU A 360 2.90 11.67 10.00
C LEU A 360 2.69 10.25 10.50
N ALA A 361 1.43 9.82 10.56
CA ALA A 361 0.99 8.49 10.94
C ALA A 361 0.27 7.85 9.75
N SER A 362 0.96 7.72 8.62
CA SER A 362 0.35 7.35 7.33
C SER A 362 1.19 6.37 6.53
N ALA A 363 0.60 5.81 5.47
CA ALA A 363 1.33 5.02 4.47
C ALA A 363 2.49 5.79 3.81
N PHE A 364 2.45 7.13 3.80
CA PHE A 364 3.52 7.99 3.26
C PHE A 364 4.72 8.16 4.20
N ALA A 365 4.60 7.69 5.45
CA ALA A 365 5.67 7.66 6.45
C ALA A 365 6.17 6.23 6.72
N GLY A 366 5.89 5.28 5.83
CA GLY A 366 6.31 3.88 5.95
C GLY A 366 6.48 3.21 4.58
N PHE A 367 6.41 1.89 4.56
CA PHE A 367 6.54 1.04 3.35
C PHE A 367 5.20 0.73 2.67
N GLY A 368 4.17 1.53 2.94
CA GLY A 368 2.81 1.29 2.44
C GLY A 368 2.11 0.06 3.02
N GLY A 369 0.89 -0.21 2.56
CA GLY A 369 0.08 -1.37 2.95
C GLY A 369 -0.33 -1.34 4.43
N PHE A 370 -1.03 -2.40 4.87
CA PHE A 370 -1.50 -2.52 6.26
C PHE A 370 -0.35 -2.41 7.27
N THR A 371 0.67 -3.26 7.12
CA THR A 371 1.78 -3.34 8.08
C THR A 371 2.59 -2.05 8.11
N GLY A 372 2.90 -1.45 6.95
CA GLY A 372 3.67 -0.22 6.89
C GLY A 372 2.93 0.98 7.50
N ALA A 373 1.62 1.10 7.24
CA ALA A 373 0.80 2.16 7.82
C ALA A 373 0.66 2.02 9.35
N MET A 374 0.37 0.81 9.84
CA MET A 374 0.31 0.55 11.29
C MET A 374 1.66 0.80 11.98
N GLY A 375 2.76 0.37 11.34
CA GLY A 375 4.12 0.62 11.82
C GLY A 375 4.45 2.11 11.90
N ALA A 376 4.07 2.90 10.88
CA ALA A 376 4.22 4.35 10.87
C ALA A 376 3.42 5.02 12.00
N GLY A 377 2.17 4.59 12.24
CA GLY A 377 1.36 5.07 13.36
C GLY A 377 2.00 4.78 14.72
N ALA A 378 2.51 3.57 14.93
CA ALA A 378 3.21 3.21 16.15
C ALA A 378 4.51 4.01 16.34
N ALA A 379 5.26 4.25 15.27
CA ALA A 379 6.46 5.07 15.28
C ALA A 379 6.14 6.54 15.62
N ALA A 380 5.10 7.11 15.01
CA ALA A 380 4.63 8.47 15.29
C ALA A 380 4.23 8.61 16.77
N ALA A 381 3.45 7.67 17.30
CA ALA A 381 3.04 7.68 18.71
C ALA A 381 4.24 7.66 19.67
N ARG A 382 5.23 6.78 19.42
CA ARG A 382 6.47 6.73 20.23
C ARG A 382 7.25 8.03 20.17
N ALA A 383 7.36 8.62 18.98
CA ALA A 383 8.10 9.86 18.78
C ALA A 383 7.41 11.05 19.49
N ALA A 384 6.09 11.15 19.40
CA ALA A 384 5.30 12.14 20.13
C ALA A 384 5.42 12.00 21.66
N LEU A 385 5.40 10.77 22.19
CA LEU A 385 5.59 10.53 23.62
C LEU A 385 6.97 10.97 24.11
N LYS A 386 8.02 10.71 23.32
CA LYS A 386 9.39 11.16 23.64
C LYS A 386 9.47 12.67 23.64
N HIS A 387 8.88 13.32 22.63
CA HIS A 387 8.84 14.77 22.50
C HIS A 387 8.19 15.45 23.71
N ARG A 388 7.02 14.95 24.14
CA ARG A 388 6.32 15.48 25.31
C ARG A 388 7.12 15.35 26.61
N LYS A 389 7.83 14.23 26.81
CA LYS A 389 8.68 14.05 28.00
C LYS A 389 9.81 15.06 28.04
N SER A 390 10.43 15.35 26.89
CA SER A 390 11.48 16.37 26.79
C SER A 390 10.94 17.77 27.07
N ALA A 391 9.77 18.12 26.53
CA ALA A 391 9.15 19.44 26.73
C ALA A 391 8.76 19.69 28.20
N VAL A 392 8.26 18.67 28.91
CA VAL A 392 7.93 18.77 30.34
C VAL A 392 9.21 18.87 31.19
N GLY A 393 10.26 18.12 30.85
CA GLY A 393 11.55 18.20 31.55
C GLY A 393 12.21 19.58 31.46
N SER A 394 12.14 20.23 30.30
CA SER A 394 12.67 21.59 30.11
C SER A 394 11.87 22.69 30.83
N SER A 395 10.61 22.43 31.21
CA SER A 395 9.77 23.40 31.93
C SER A 395 9.98 23.40 33.45
N ILE A 396 10.73 22.43 33.98
CA ILE A 396 11.02 22.31 35.43
C ILE A 396 12.38 22.95 35.79
N ASP A 397 13.23 23.24 34.79
CA ASP A 397 14.56 23.84 34.96
C ASP A 397 14.60 25.37 34.68
N HIS A 398 13.43 26.01 34.60
CA HIS A 398 13.25 27.47 34.55
C HIS A 398 12.23 27.89 35.59
#